data_AF-A0A4S1ZI96-F1
#
_entry.id   AF-A0A4S1ZI96-F1
#
_cell.length_a   1.000
_cell.length_b   1.000
_cell.length_c   1.000
_cell.angle_alpha   90.00
_cell.angle_beta   90.00
_cell.angle_gamma   90.00
#
_symmetry.space_group_name_H-M   'P 1'
#
loop_
_entity.id
_entity.type
_entity.pdbx_description
1 polymer ?
#
loop_
_entity_poly.entity_id
_entity_poly.type
_entity_poly.pdbx_seq_one_letter_code
_entity_poly.pdbx_strand_id
1 'polypeptide(L)'
;MTIKEACHYSVDNGCYPVFFSTMVGLDFKLKTRPELYAKTASPRKVVIEITTFRHVCFGAEHYYASIKADGIMICEDVTAEKGNQIRMHCGYLCEEFNNLPASKKDLYAPKYTISVCRAVSEKELAKDPIRWQGYRAGDLTNAFYTEDAALRRAQAIVKARFSNMWQVSIEKD
;
A
#
# COMPACT_ATOMS: atom_id res chain seq x y z
N MET A 1 -13.03 -8.91 -10.48
CA MET A 1 -11.76 -9.21 -9.80
C MET A 1 -12.09 -9.82 -8.46
N THR A 2 -11.63 -11.04 -8.21
CA THR A 2 -11.68 -11.71 -6.91
C THR A 2 -10.56 -11.20 -6.01
N ILE A 3 -10.65 -11.47 -4.71
CA ILE A 3 -9.59 -11.07 -3.76
C ILE A 3 -8.25 -11.77 -4.05
N LYS A 4 -8.29 -13.03 -4.50
CA LYS A 4 -7.09 -13.80 -4.90
C LYS A 4 -6.40 -13.15 -6.09
N GLU A 5 -7.17 -12.75 -7.12
CA GLU A 5 -6.63 -12.01 -8.27
C GLU A 5 -6.07 -10.65 -7.84
N ALA A 6 -6.76 -9.93 -6.95
CA ALA A 6 -6.30 -8.64 -6.46
C ALA A 6 -4.95 -8.75 -5.74
N CYS A 7 -4.79 -9.74 -4.85
CA CYS A 7 -3.50 -10.03 -4.20
C CYS A 7 -2.42 -10.42 -5.22
N HIS A 8 -2.75 -11.22 -6.24
CA HIS A 8 -1.79 -11.60 -7.27
C HIS A 8 -1.27 -10.38 -8.06
N TYR A 9 -2.11 -9.40 -8.35
CA TYR A 9 -1.72 -8.16 -9.04
C TYR A 9 -1.25 -7.04 -8.10
N SER A 10 -0.98 -7.36 -6.84
CA SER A 10 -0.48 -6.43 -5.83
C SER A 10 0.94 -6.82 -5.41
N VAL A 11 1.86 -5.87 -5.43
CA VAL A 11 3.14 -6.00 -4.75
C VAL A 11 3.09 -5.14 -3.49
N ASP A 12 2.91 -5.80 -2.35
CA ASP A 12 2.76 -5.17 -1.04
C ASP A 12 4.14 -4.78 -0.49
N ASN A 13 4.31 -3.53 -0.07
CA ASN A 13 5.55 -3.05 0.58
C ASN A 13 5.56 -3.42 2.09
N GLY A 14 5.23 -4.67 2.38
CA GLY A 14 5.06 -5.22 3.72
C GLY A 14 4.16 -6.46 3.71
N CYS A 15 4.10 -7.14 4.85
CA CYS A 15 3.23 -8.28 5.10
C CYS A 15 1.82 -7.81 5.45
N TYR A 16 1.08 -7.38 4.45
CA TYR A 16 -0.26 -6.81 4.60
C TYR A 16 -1.36 -7.88 4.65
N PRO A 17 -2.54 -7.54 5.20
CA PRO A 17 -3.67 -8.43 5.17
C PRO A 17 -4.21 -8.54 3.75
N VAL A 18 -4.87 -9.67 3.50
CA VAL A 18 -5.57 -9.92 2.23
C VAL A 18 -6.70 -8.89 2.05
N PHE A 19 -7.38 -8.52 3.14
CA PHE A 19 -8.47 -7.53 3.18
C PHE A 19 -8.25 -6.49 4.28
N PHE A 20 -8.51 -5.21 3.96
CA PHE A 20 -8.37 -4.05 4.83
C PHE A 20 -9.75 -3.57 5.28
N SER A 21 -10.12 -3.94 6.51
CA SER A 21 -11.19 -3.23 7.22
C SER A 21 -10.68 -1.87 7.71
N THR A 22 -11.57 -0.96 8.10
CA THR A 22 -11.20 0.31 8.76
C THR A 22 -10.61 0.10 10.16
N MET A 23 -10.73 -1.12 10.70
CA MET A 23 -10.24 -1.52 12.02
C MET A 23 -8.83 -2.12 12.00
N VAL A 24 -8.24 -2.35 10.82
CA VAL A 24 -6.92 -2.98 10.69
C VAL A 24 -5.87 -2.24 11.54
N GLY A 25 -5.15 -2.96 12.40
CA GLY A 25 -4.11 -2.43 13.28
C GLY A 25 -4.61 -1.71 14.54
N LEU A 26 -5.92 -1.43 14.69
CA LEU A 26 -6.46 -0.82 15.91
C LEU A 26 -6.42 -1.76 17.13
N ASP A 27 -6.10 -3.04 16.93
CA ASP A 27 -5.85 -4.02 17.98
C ASP A 27 -4.46 -3.89 18.64
N PHE A 28 -3.64 -2.93 18.20
CA PHE A 28 -2.32 -2.65 18.78
C PHE A 28 -2.40 -2.48 20.30
N LYS A 29 -1.63 -3.32 21.01
CA LYS A 29 -1.38 -3.23 22.45
C LYS A 29 -0.01 -3.84 22.76
N LEU A 30 0.69 -3.23 23.70
CA LEU A 30 1.94 -3.75 24.26
C LEU A 30 1.78 -3.95 25.77
N LYS A 31 2.26 -5.07 26.29
CA LYS A 31 2.17 -5.38 27.73
C LYS A 31 3.10 -4.51 28.56
N THR A 32 4.29 -4.25 28.02
CA THR A 32 5.35 -3.44 28.66
C THR A 32 5.10 -1.94 28.58
N ARG A 33 4.18 -1.52 27.69
CA ARG A 33 3.87 -0.13 27.37
C ARG A 33 2.35 0.09 27.26
N PRO A 34 1.57 -0.14 28.34
CA PRO A 34 0.11 -0.07 28.30
C PRO A 34 -0.44 1.34 28.05
N GLU A 35 0.38 2.38 28.21
CA GLU A 35 0.07 3.77 27.90
C GLU A 35 -0.07 4.04 26.39
N LEU A 36 0.50 3.16 25.55
CA LEU A 36 0.47 3.32 24.11
C LEU A 36 -0.82 2.76 23.51
N TYR A 37 -1.45 3.54 22.63
CA TYR A 37 -2.68 3.16 21.94
C TYR A 37 -2.66 3.53 20.45
N ALA A 38 -3.47 2.84 19.65
CA ALA A 38 -3.61 3.16 18.22
C ALA A 38 -4.71 4.19 17.95
N LYS A 39 -4.42 5.12 17.05
CA LYS A 39 -5.35 6.12 16.52
C LYS A 39 -5.30 6.14 15.00
N THR A 40 -6.39 6.56 14.36
CA THR A 40 -6.50 6.63 12.90
C THR A 40 -7.16 7.92 12.46
N ALA A 41 -7.00 8.25 11.18
CA ALA A 41 -7.85 9.24 10.54
C ALA A 41 -9.29 8.71 10.45
N SER A 42 -10.26 9.61 10.62
CA SER A 42 -11.68 9.33 10.44
C SER A 42 -12.29 10.35 9.49
N PRO A 43 -12.73 9.95 8.28
CA PRO A 43 -12.61 8.60 7.71
C PRO A 43 -11.15 8.26 7.33
N ARG A 44 -10.82 6.97 7.28
CA ARG A 44 -9.56 6.51 6.68
C ARG A 44 -9.60 6.63 5.17
N LYS A 45 -8.47 6.96 4.56
CA LYS A 45 -8.35 7.23 3.13
C LYS A 45 -7.51 6.19 2.41
N VAL A 46 -7.86 5.97 1.15
CA VAL A 46 -7.06 5.26 0.15
C VAL A 46 -6.86 6.19 -1.02
N VAL A 47 -5.60 6.47 -1.34
CA VAL A 47 -5.20 7.27 -2.50
C VAL A 47 -4.70 6.32 -3.58
N ILE A 48 -5.28 6.40 -4.78
CA ILE A 48 -4.72 5.80 -5.98
C ILE A 48 -3.86 6.86 -6.65
N GLU A 49 -2.55 6.67 -6.63
CA GLU A 49 -1.58 7.56 -7.28
C GLU A 49 -1.19 6.97 -8.63
N ILE A 50 -1.30 7.79 -9.68
CA ILE A 50 -0.82 7.45 -11.02
C ILE A 50 0.35 8.36 -11.35
N THR A 51 1.49 7.76 -11.68
CA THR A 51 2.68 8.48 -12.12
C THR A 51 3.07 8.06 -13.53
N THR A 52 3.73 8.98 -14.24
CA THR A 52 4.27 8.72 -15.56
C THR A 52 5.79 8.78 -15.53
N PHE A 53 6.43 7.86 -16.24
CA PHE A 53 7.86 7.94 -16.50
C PHE A 53 8.10 7.92 -18.01
N ARG A 54 8.82 8.93 -18.50
CA ARG A 54 9.31 9.00 -19.88
C ARG A 54 10.81 8.75 -19.87
N HIS A 55 11.25 7.56 -20.29
CA HIS A 55 12.67 7.27 -20.47
C HIS A 55 13.22 8.02 -21.69
N VAL A 56 14.46 8.51 -21.58
CA VAL A 56 15.24 9.13 -22.67
C VAL A 56 15.60 8.11 -23.77
N CYS A 57 15.56 6.81 -23.46
CA CYS A 57 15.80 5.75 -24.42
C CYS A 57 14.48 5.26 -25.05
N PHE A 58 14.35 5.43 -26.38
CA PHE A 58 13.32 4.87 -27.25
C PHE A 58 11.86 5.36 -27.08
N GLY A 59 11.63 6.46 -26.35
CA GLY A 59 10.32 7.14 -26.35
C GLY A 59 9.17 6.34 -25.73
N ALA A 60 9.47 5.31 -24.93
CA ALA A 60 8.46 4.52 -24.26
C ALA A 60 7.88 5.30 -23.06
N GLU A 61 6.58 5.55 -23.09
CA GLU A 61 5.83 6.14 -21.98
C GLU A 61 5.24 5.01 -21.12
N HIS A 62 5.51 5.07 -19.82
CA HIS A 62 5.01 4.11 -18.84
C HIS A 62 4.18 4.79 -17.77
N TYR A 63 3.08 4.14 -17.44
CA TYR A 63 2.18 4.53 -16.38
C TYR A 63 2.32 3.53 -15.24
N TYR A 64 2.46 4.06 -14.03
CA TYR A 64 2.58 3.26 -12.82
C TYR A 64 1.44 3.64 -11.89
N ALA A 65 0.82 2.65 -11.27
CA ALA A 65 -0.20 2.88 -10.26
C ALA A 65 0.27 2.37 -8.90
N SER A 66 0.07 3.19 -7.87
CA SER A 66 0.30 2.84 -6.48
C SER A 66 -0.96 3.10 -5.66
N ILE A 67 -1.27 2.19 -4.75
CA ILE A 67 -2.36 2.36 -3.77
C ILE A 67 -1.70 2.70 -2.43
N LYS A 68 -2.02 3.88 -1.92
CA LYS A 68 -1.50 4.44 -0.67
C LYS A 68 -2.65 4.56 0.33
N ALA A 69 -2.67 3.73 1.36
CA ALA A 69 -3.76 3.71 2.34
C ALA A 69 -3.29 4.14 3.73
N ASP A 70 -4.15 4.86 4.46
CA ASP A 70 -3.90 5.26 5.84
C ASP A 70 -3.71 4.05 6.76
N GLY A 71 -2.58 4.03 7.47
CA GLY A 71 -2.32 3.06 8.53
C GLY A 71 -2.84 3.52 9.88
N ILE A 72 -2.10 3.21 10.94
CA ILE A 72 -2.36 3.70 12.30
C ILE A 72 -1.26 4.64 12.78
N MET A 73 -1.61 5.54 13.70
CA MET A 73 -0.67 6.27 14.53
C MET A 73 -0.62 5.60 15.90
N ILE A 74 0.58 5.37 16.43
CA ILE A 74 0.77 4.90 17.79
C ILE A 74 0.98 6.13 18.68
N CYS A 75 0.15 6.26 19.70
CA CYS A 75 0.00 7.48 20.49
C CYS A 75 0.15 7.22 22.00
N GLU A 76 0.53 8.27 22.72
CA GLU A 76 0.60 8.34 24.18
C GLU A 76 -0.03 9.67 24.64
N ASP A 77 -0.82 9.65 25.71
CA ASP A 77 -1.28 10.88 26.36
C ASP A 77 -0.20 11.36 27.34
N VAL A 78 0.27 12.59 27.16
CA VAL A 78 1.34 13.17 27.97
C VAL A 78 0.85 14.48 28.59
N THR A 79 0.99 14.60 29.91
CA THR A 79 0.73 15.86 30.61
C THR A 79 1.96 16.76 30.49
N ALA A 80 1.83 17.89 29.79
CA ALA A 80 2.86 18.91 29.69
C ALA A 80 2.47 20.17 30.49
N GLU A 81 3.40 21.10 30.69
CA GLU A 81 3.14 22.39 31.37
C GLU A 81 1.98 23.18 30.73
N LYS A 82 1.74 22.98 29.43
CA LYS A 82 0.65 23.62 28.66
C LYS A 82 -0.64 22.78 28.58
N GLY A 83 -0.77 21.73 29.40
CA GLY A 83 -1.92 20.83 29.43
C GLY A 83 -1.67 19.47 28.78
N ASN A 84 -2.74 18.70 28.60
CA ASN A 84 -2.67 17.35 28.02
C ASN A 84 -2.37 17.42 26.52
N GLN A 85 -1.37 16.68 26.08
CA GLN A 85 -0.96 16.57 24.68
C GLN A 85 -0.94 15.10 24.23
N ILE A 86 -1.17 14.86 22.94
CA ILE A 86 -1.00 13.54 22.34
C ILE A 86 0.37 13.50 21.67
N ARG A 87 1.24 12.61 22.14
CA ARG A 87 2.51 12.31 21.49
C ARG A 87 2.30 11.19 20.49
N MET A 88 2.84 11.34 19.28
CA MET A 88 2.87 10.27 18.27
C MET A 88 4.25 9.63 18.22
N HIS A 89 4.29 8.32 18.10
CA HIS A 89 5.53 7.54 18.03
C HIS A 89 5.75 6.99 16.63
N CYS A 90 6.97 7.18 16.12
CA CYS A 90 7.44 6.65 14.85
C CYS A 90 8.75 5.89 15.08
N GLY A 91 8.83 4.64 14.63
CA GLY A 91 10.05 3.82 14.70
C GLY A 91 10.09 2.91 15.92
N TYR A 92 11.24 2.88 16.61
CA TYR A 92 11.44 2.02 17.79
C TYR A 92 10.51 2.42 18.94
N LEU A 93 9.75 1.47 19.47
CA LEU A 93 8.87 1.66 20.63
C LEU A 93 9.46 1.04 21.89
N CYS A 94 9.71 -0.27 21.82
CA CYS A 94 10.36 -1.05 22.86
C CYS A 94 10.80 -2.40 22.28
N GLU A 95 11.50 -3.19 23.09
CA GLU A 95 11.95 -4.53 22.72
C GLU A 95 10.78 -5.48 22.39
N GLU A 96 9.69 -5.43 23.17
CA GLU A 96 8.48 -6.22 22.90
C GLU A 96 7.95 -5.98 21.48
N PHE A 97 7.83 -4.73 21.06
CA PHE A 97 7.38 -4.38 19.71
C PHE A 97 8.36 -4.85 18.64
N ASN A 98 9.66 -4.63 18.85
CA ASN A 98 10.68 -5.00 17.88
C ASN A 98 10.75 -6.50 17.61
N ASN A 99 10.50 -7.30 18.65
CA ASN A 99 10.48 -8.76 18.59
C ASN A 99 9.19 -9.32 17.99
N LEU A 100 8.19 -8.48 17.66
CA LEU A 100 7.00 -8.92 16.94
C LEU A 100 7.37 -9.41 15.53
N PRO A 101 6.65 -10.42 15.00
CA PRO A 101 6.78 -10.82 13.60
C PRO A 101 6.55 -9.65 12.64
N ALA A 102 7.22 -9.65 11.48
CA ALA A 102 7.05 -8.61 10.46
C ALA A 102 5.57 -8.42 10.07
N SER A 103 4.83 -9.52 9.91
CA SER A 103 3.38 -9.49 9.62
C SER A 103 2.53 -8.80 10.69
N LYS A 104 3.00 -8.71 11.93
CA LYS A 104 2.33 -7.92 12.97
C LYS A 104 2.80 -6.47 12.96
N LYS A 105 4.10 -6.22 12.79
CA LYS A 105 4.64 -4.85 12.72
C LYS A 105 4.09 -4.08 11.52
N ASP A 106 3.97 -4.73 10.37
CA ASP A 106 3.48 -4.10 9.14
C ASP A 106 2.00 -3.73 9.23
N LEU A 107 1.19 -4.42 10.05
CA LEU A 107 -0.19 -4.01 10.35
C LEU A 107 -0.25 -2.69 11.12
N TYR A 108 0.78 -2.40 11.91
CA TYR A 108 0.89 -1.21 12.74
C TYR A 108 1.66 -0.07 12.05
N ALA A 109 1.96 -0.21 10.76
CA ALA A 109 2.58 0.83 9.96
C ALA A 109 1.67 2.07 9.87
N PRO A 110 2.25 3.28 9.75
CA PRO A 110 1.48 4.51 9.56
C PRO A 110 0.85 4.64 8.17
N LYS A 111 1.31 3.84 7.21
CA LYS A 111 0.83 3.83 5.83
C LYS A 111 1.05 2.46 5.20
N TYR A 112 0.08 2.01 4.41
CA TYR A 112 0.22 0.83 3.56
C TYR A 112 0.46 1.28 2.12
N THR A 113 1.45 0.69 1.45
CA THR A 113 1.80 1.02 0.06
C THR A 113 1.81 -0.24 -0.79
N ILE A 114 0.93 -0.27 -1.79
CA ILE A 114 0.77 -1.41 -2.69
C ILE A 114 1.08 -0.94 -4.11
N SER A 115 2.05 -1.57 -4.76
CA SER A 115 2.31 -1.35 -6.19
C SER A 115 1.36 -2.20 -7.02
N VAL A 116 0.80 -1.63 -8.07
CA VAL A 116 -0.18 -2.29 -8.93
C VAL A 116 0.53 -2.92 -10.13
N CYS A 117 0.22 -4.18 -10.41
CA CYS A 117 0.86 -4.94 -11.47
C CYS A 117 -0.13 -5.47 -12.52
N ARG A 118 0.44 -5.88 -13.66
CA ARG A 118 -0.23 -6.63 -14.73
C ARG A 118 0.69 -7.76 -15.20
N ALA A 119 0.11 -8.74 -15.88
CA ALA A 119 0.88 -9.77 -16.56
C ALA A 119 1.45 -9.24 -17.89
N VAL A 120 2.64 -9.72 -18.25
CA VAL A 120 3.22 -9.58 -19.60
C VAL A 120 2.58 -10.64 -20.52
N SER A 121 2.13 -10.23 -21.70
CA SER A 121 1.55 -11.14 -22.70
C SER A 121 2.58 -11.67 -23.69
N GLU A 122 2.30 -12.83 -24.28
CA GLU A 122 3.11 -13.42 -25.36
C GLU A 122 3.29 -12.47 -26.55
N LYS A 123 2.24 -11.72 -26.90
CA LYS A 123 2.28 -10.74 -27.99
C LYS A 123 3.27 -9.61 -27.72
N GLU A 124 3.39 -9.16 -26.47
CA GLU A 124 4.35 -8.12 -26.09
C GLU A 124 5.78 -8.63 -26.17
N LEU A 125 6.03 -9.85 -25.70
CA LEU A 125 7.32 -10.52 -25.76
C LEU A 125 7.79 -10.69 -27.22
N ALA A 126 6.89 -11.12 -28.10
CA ALA A 126 7.19 -11.30 -29.52
C ALA A 126 7.44 -9.96 -30.24
N LYS A 127 6.77 -8.88 -29.82
CA LYS A 127 6.90 -7.56 -30.44
C LYS A 127 8.21 -6.87 -30.07
N ASP A 128 8.66 -7.00 -28.82
CA ASP A 128 9.86 -6.33 -28.33
C ASP A 128 10.64 -7.25 -27.37
N PRO A 129 11.36 -8.26 -27.91
CA PRO A 129 12.05 -9.25 -27.11
C PRO A 129 13.24 -8.69 -26.33
N ILE A 130 13.81 -7.55 -26.75
CA ILE A 130 14.92 -6.88 -26.05
C ILE A 130 14.38 -6.23 -24.78
N ARG A 131 13.30 -5.45 -24.87
CA ARG A 131 12.66 -4.83 -23.71
C ARG A 131 12.27 -5.84 -22.65
N TRP A 132 11.74 -6.98 -23.08
CA TRP A 132 11.24 -8.03 -22.20
C TRP A 132 12.26 -9.16 -21.99
N GLN A 133 13.54 -8.89 -22.25
CA GLN A 133 14.59 -9.87 -22.02
C GLN A 133 14.57 -10.32 -20.55
N GLY A 134 14.47 -11.64 -20.33
CA GLY A 134 14.37 -12.23 -18.99
C GLY A 134 12.94 -12.37 -18.45
N TYR A 135 11.93 -11.81 -19.12
CA TYR A 135 10.52 -12.04 -18.79
C TYR A 135 9.96 -13.24 -19.55
N ARG A 136 8.96 -13.88 -18.94
CA ARG A 136 8.09 -14.91 -19.53
C ARG A 136 6.65 -14.41 -19.57
N ALA A 137 5.83 -15.03 -20.42
CA ALA A 137 4.41 -14.73 -20.45
C ALA A 137 3.78 -15.08 -19.09
N GLY A 138 3.00 -14.15 -18.55
CA GLY A 138 2.42 -14.27 -17.20
C GLY A 138 3.26 -13.61 -16.10
N ASP A 139 4.54 -13.29 -16.33
CA ASP A 139 5.34 -12.56 -15.36
C ASP A 139 4.72 -11.19 -15.08
N LEU A 140 4.85 -10.74 -13.83
CA LEU A 140 4.26 -9.48 -13.39
C LEU A 140 5.18 -8.30 -13.66
N THR A 141 4.59 -7.22 -14.14
CA THR A 141 5.24 -5.92 -14.31
C THR A 141 4.31 -4.82 -13.79
N ASN A 142 4.87 -3.77 -13.21
CA ASN A 142 4.13 -2.57 -12.79
C ASN A 142 4.02 -1.51 -13.90
N ALA A 143 4.60 -1.74 -15.08
CA ALA A 143 4.60 -0.80 -16.19
C ALA A 143 3.38 -1.00 -17.09
N PHE A 144 2.43 -0.07 -17.03
CA PHE A 144 1.27 -0.04 -17.92
C PHE A 144 1.55 0.80 -19.17
N TYR A 145 0.87 0.46 -20.26
CA TYR A 145 0.93 1.22 -21.51
C TYR A 145 0.04 2.45 -21.52
N THR A 146 -1.00 2.48 -20.68
CA THR A 146 -1.93 3.59 -20.59
C THR A 146 -2.28 3.87 -19.14
N GLU A 147 -2.49 5.15 -18.84
CA GLU A 147 -2.98 5.62 -17.54
C GLU A 147 -4.27 4.90 -17.14
N ASP A 148 -5.18 4.82 -18.09
CA ASP A 148 -6.50 4.21 -17.99
C ASP A 148 -6.47 2.73 -17.58
N ALA A 149 -5.47 1.99 -18.06
CA ALA A 149 -5.29 0.59 -17.68
C ALA A 149 -4.75 0.45 -16.25
N ALA A 150 -3.80 1.33 -15.88
CA ALA A 150 -3.23 1.38 -14.54
C ALA A 150 -4.31 1.75 -13.50
N LEU A 151 -5.08 2.80 -13.77
CA LEU A 151 -6.16 3.27 -12.91
C LEU A 151 -7.26 2.21 -12.74
N ARG A 152 -7.74 1.60 -13.85
CA ARG A 152 -8.77 0.56 -13.77
C ARG A 152 -8.31 -0.64 -12.95
N ARG A 153 -7.04 -1.04 -13.09
CA ARG A 153 -6.47 -2.13 -12.27
C ARG A 153 -6.43 -1.74 -10.80
N ALA A 154 -5.95 -0.54 -10.48
CA ALA A 154 -5.88 -0.04 -9.11
C ALA A 154 -7.26 0.02 -8.45
N GLN A 155 -8.26 0.60 -9.14
CA GLN A 155 -9.64 0.66 -8.64
C GLN A 155 -10.23 -0.73 -8.39
N ALA A 156 -9.96 -1.70 -9.27
CA ALA A 156 -10.41 -3.07 -9.08
C ALA A 156 -9.75 -3.74 -7.86
N ILE A 157 -8.47 -3.48 -7.61
CA ILE A 157 -7.76 -3.95 -6.40
C ILE A 157 -8.34 -3.28 -5.16
N VAL A 158 -8.55 -1.96 -5.17
CA VAL A 158 -9.16 -1.23 -4.04
C VAL A 158 -10.53 -1.81 -3.70
N LYS A 159 -11.39 -1.99 -4.72
CA LYS A 159 -12.73 -2.58 -4.54
C LYS A 159 -12.70 -3.99 -3.96
N ALA A 160 -11.67 -4.78 -4.28
CA ALA A 160 -11.55 -6.16 -3.84
C ALA A 160 -10.89 -6.30 -2.45
N ARG A 161 -9.92 -5.42 -2.13
CA ARG A 161 -9.09 -5.53 -0.92
C ARG A 161 -9.48 -4.57 0.20
N PHE A 162 -10.27 -3.54 -0.04
CA PHE A 162 -10.64 -2.55 0.98
C PHE A 162 -12.15 -2.55 1.21
N SER A 163 -12.57 -2.34 2.46
CA SER A 163 -14.00 -2.14 2.74
C SER A 163 -14.52 -0.85 2.10
N ASN A 164 -15.82 -0.80 1.83
CA ASN A 164 -16.49 0.37 1.27
C ASN A 164 -16.51 1.60 2.21
N MET A 165 -16.04 1.45 3.44
CA MET A 165 -15.96 2.52 4.44
C MET A 165 -14.71 3.39 4.29
N TRP A 166 -13.74 2.96 3.48
CA TRP A 166 -12.57 3.78 3.16
C TRP A 166 -12.95 4.86 2.15
N GLN A 167 -12.48 6.09 2.39
CA GLN A 167 -12.64 7.19 1.44
C GLN A 167 -11.57 7.08 0.35
N VAL A 168 -11.99 6.88 -0.90
CA VAL A 168 -11.06 6.71 -2.03
C VAL A 168 -10.88 8.03 -2.77
N SER A 169 -9.64 8.42 -3.04
CA SER A 169 -9.28 9.54 -3.93
C SER A 169 -8.27 9.09 -4.99
N ILE A 170 -8.15 9.88 -6.06
CA ILE A 170 -7.21 9.65 -7.16
C ILE A 170 -6.32 10.88 -7.27
N GLU A 171 -5.01 10.65 -7.29
CA GLU A 171 -3.98 11.67 -7.48
C GLU A 171 -3.17 11.32 -8.74
N LYS A 172 -2.86 12.33 -9.54
CA LYS A 172 -2.16 12.19 -10.81
C LYS A 172 -1.03 13.21 -10.85
N ASP A 173 0.18 12.72 -11.12
CA ASP A 173 1.38 13.54 -11.31
C ASP A 173 1.71 13.75 -12.80
#